data_AF-A0A7J9P5E8-F1
#
_entry.id   AF-A0A7J9P5E8-F1
#
_cell.length_a   1.000
_cell.length_b   1.000
_cell.length_c   1.000
_cell.angle_alpha   90.00
_cell.angle_beta   90.00
_cell.angle_gamma   90.00
#
_symmetry.space_group_name_H-M   'P 1'
#
loop_
_entity.id
_entity.type
_entity.pdbx_description
1 polymer ?
#
loop_
_entity_poly.entity_id
_entity_poly.type
_entity_poly.pdbx_seq_one_letter_code
_entity_poly.pdbx_strand_id
1 'polypeptide(L)'
;MARMKARSAKGKRVAKDTWKSKVWYDIYTPQSFGGDVIGQTPANDPANLIGRISEISLRDLTNEHSKHMTRMYFKVDGVSGNNATSQFVGHDTTREYLKSQVRRRRSKINAIVEVRTKDGFKVRVKALVLTAVRARDHHKTEIRVRMEQIIKEMAKETPFAEFVHAMLMGGLGSKIYGDCKKMFPLKRVEIFKSEVIEFGKAAEAPVEEAAAEEVVEEAAAETQE
;
A
#
# COMPACT_ATOMS: atom_id res chain seq x y z
N MET A 1 -27.87 -68.89 -20.23
CA MET A 1 -27.92 -67.43 -20.45
C MET A 1 -28.01 -66.71 -19.11
N ALA A 2 -26.88 -66.38 -18.47
CA ALA A 2 -26.86 -65.66 -17.20
C ALA A 2 -27.07 -64.16 -17.43
N ARG A 3 -28.17 -63.59 -16.91
CA ARG A 3 -28.45 -62.15 -16.96
C ARG A 3 -27.40 -61.40 -16.12
N MET A 4 -26.56 -60.62 -16.79
CA MET A 4 -25.56 -59.75 -16.17
C MET A 4 -26.27 -58.68 -15.34
N LYS A 5 -26.12 -58.75 -14.01
CA LYS A 5 -26.69 -57.78 -13.06
C LYS A 5 -26.01 -56.44 -13.27
N ALA A 6 -26.75 -55.44 -13.74
CA ALA A 6 -26.24 -54.08 -13.95
C ALA A 6 -25.60 -53.57 -12.65
N ARG A 7 -24.33 -53.16 -12.74
CA ARG A 7 -23.63 -52.49 -11.64
C ARG A 7 -24.41 -51.23 -11.30
N SER A 8 -24.99 -51.18 -10.10
CA SER A 8 -25.59 -49.98 -9.53
C SER A 8 -24.61 -48.82 -9.70
N ALA A 9 -24.96 -47.85 -10.53
CA ALA A 9 -24.20 -46.61 -10.67
C ALA A 9 -24.29 -45.87 -9.34
N LYS A 10 -23.27 -46.07 -8.51
CA LYS A 10 -23.06 -45.39 -7.23
C LYS A 10 -23.32 -43.89 -7.46
N GLY A 11 -24.35 -43.38 -6.77
CA GLY A 11 -25.04 -42.13 -7.06
C GLY A 11 -24.13 -41.03 -7.61
N LYS A 12 -24.48 -40.54 -8.81
CA LYS A 12 -23.89 -39.34 -9.39
C LYS A 12 -24.14 -38.20 -8.39
N ARG A 13 -23.12 -37.84 -7.61
CA ARG A 13 -23.17 -36.69 -6.69
C ARG A 13 -23.67 -35.51 -7.53
N VAL A 14 -24.87 -35.03 -7.21
CA VAL A 14 -25.41 -33.82 -7.83
C VAL A 14 -24.35 -32.75 -7.64
N ALA A 15 -23.83 -32.20 -8.74
CA ALA A 15 -22.83 -31.15 -8.69
C ALA A 15 -23.48 -29.97 -7.96
N LYS A 16 -23.16 -29.82 -6.67
CA LYS A 16 -23.67 -28.72 -5.86
C LYS A 16 -23.03 -27.45 -6.40
N ASP A 17 -23.87 -26.50 -6.78
CA ASP A 17 -23.43 -25.21 -7.31
C ASP A 17 -22.59 -24.48 -6.26
N THR A 18 -21.29 -24.41 -6.53
CA THR A 18 -20.29 -23.78 -5.66
C THR A 18 -20.37 -22.26 -5.65
N TRP A 19 -21.15 -21.65 -6.54
CA TRP A 19 -21.34 -20.21 -6.55
C TRP A 19 -22.31 -19.77 -5.45
N LYS A 20 -23.39 -20.53 -5.23
CA LYS A 20 -24.42 -20.24 -4.22
C LYS A 20 -23.92 -20.29 -2.78
N SER A 21 -22.77 -20.94 -2.53
CA SER A 21 -22.15 -20.99 -1.21
C SER A 21 -21.24 -19.80 -0.91
N LYS A 22 -20.98 -18.93 -1.88
CA LYS A 22 -20.08 -17.78 -1.69
C LYS A 22 -20.83 -16.62 -1.06
N VAL A 23 -20.21 -16.04 -0.04
CA VAL A 23 -20.61 -14.78 0.56
C VAL A 23 -19.69 -13.69 0.01
N TRP A 24 -20.24 -12.51 -0.23
CA TRP A 24 -19.48 -11.33 -0.64
C TRP A 24 -18.95 -10.60 0.59
N TYR A 25 -17.66 -10.28 0.56
CA TYR A 25 -16.99 -9.56 1.63
C TYR A 25 -16.45 -8.25 1.09
N ASP A 26 -16.64 -7.17 1.85
CA ASP A 26 -16.16 -5.84 1.50
C ASP A 26 -14.75 -5.65 2.07
N ILE A 27 -13.79 -5.30 1.21
CA ILE A 27 -12.41 -5.06 1.63
C ILE A 27 -12.26 -3.58 1.93
N TYR A 28 -11.93 -3.29 3.18
CA TYR A 28 -11.67 -1.94 3.68
C TYR A 28 -10.17 -1.66 3.69
N THR A 29 -9.81 -0.41 3.36
CA THR A 29 -8.47 0.10 3.61
C THR A 29 -8.20 0.23 5.12
N PRO A 30 -6.92 0.24 5.55
CA PRO A 30 -6.59 0.58 6.92
C PRO A 30 -7.12 1.97 7.28
N GLN A 31 -7.45 2.19 8.56
CA GLN A 31 -7.96 3.48 9.06
C GLN A 31 -7.03 4.66 8.71
N SER A 32 -5.72 4.42 8.63
CA SER A 32 -4.72 5.42 8.23
C SER A 32 -4.94 6.01 6.82
N PHE A 33 -5.76 5.36 5.99
CA PHE A 33 -6.07 5.78 4.62
C PHE A 33 -7.51 6.25 4.42
N GLY A 34 -8.30 6.39 5.50
CA GLY A 34 -9.68 6.87 5.44
C GLY A 34 -10.75 5.77 5.55
N GLY A 35 -10.36 4.49 5.58
CA GLY A 35 -11.31 3.39 5.79
C GLY A 35 -12.26 3.16 4.61
N ASP A 36 -11.88 3.58 3.41
CA ASP A 36 -12.70 3.39 2.20
C ASP A 36 -12.76 1.93 1.75
N VAL A 37 -13.87 1.60 1.08
CA VAL A 37 -14.09 0.30 0.45
C VAL A 37 -13.31 0.22 -0.86
N ILE A 38 -12.36 -0.71 -0.92
CA ILE A 38 -11.56 -0.99 -2.12
C ILE A 38 -12.40 -1.74 -3.15
N GLY A 39 -13.18 -2.71 -2.68
CA GLY A 39 -14.00 -3.56 -3.52
C GLY A 39 -14.47 -4.80 -2.79
N GLN A 40 -15.28 -5.60 -3.48
CA GLN A 40 -15.92 -6.79 -2.92
C GLN A 40 -15.23 -8.05 -3.44
N THR A 41 -15.05 -9.03 -2.56
CA THR A 41 -14.45 -10.31 -2.92
C THR A 41 -15.32 -11.46 -2.42
N PRO A 42 -15.72 -12.40 -3.29
CA PRO A 42 -16.50 -13.55 -2.86
C PRO A 42 -15.60 -14.65 -2.26
N ALA A 43 -16.02 -15.22 -1.15
CA ALA A 43 -15.37 -16.36 -0.50
C ALA A 43 -16.41 -17.31 0.12
N ASN A 44 -16.08 -18.60 0.17
CA ASN A 44 -16.88 -19.59 0.89
C ASN A 44 -16.63 -19.50 2.41
N ASP A 45 -15.34 -19.42 2.78
CA ASP A 45 -14.91 -19.31 4.18
C ASP A 45 -14.05 -18.05 4.37
N PRO A 46 -14.14 -17.39 5.54
CA PRO A 46 -13.38 -16.18 5.83
C PRO A 46 -11.87 -16.44 5.87
N ALA A 47 -11.43 -17.65 6.27
CA ALA A 47 -10.02 -18.02 6.27
C ALA A 47 -9.36 -17.95 4.87
N ASN A 48 -10.16 -18.14 3.81
CA ASN A 48 -9.67 -18.08 2.42
C ASN A 48 -9.50 -16.64 1.89
N LEU A 49 -9.95 -15.62 2.63
CA LEU A 49 -9.74 -14.20 2.30
C LEU A 49 -8.40 -13.70 2.82
N ILE A 50 -7.96 -14.21 3.97
CA ILE A 50 -6.73 -13.81 4.62
C ILE A 50 -5.56 -14.06 3.66
N GLY A 51 -4.73 -13.03 3.46
CA GLY A 51 -3.59 -13.09 2.56
C GLY A 51 -3.87 -12.76 1.09
N ARG A 52 -5.12 -12.50 0.69
CA ARG A 52 -5.40 -11.96 -0.66
C ARG A 52 -4.86 -10.54 -0.78
N ILE A 53 -4.30 -10.23 -1.94
CA ILE A 53 -3.78 -8.89 -2.27
C ILE A 53 -4.75 -8.23 -3.24
N SER A 54 -5.31 -7.10 -2.83
CA SER A 54 -6.13 -6.24 -3.66
C SER A 54 -5.29 -5.07 -4.18
N GLU A 55 -5.51 -4.71 -5.44
CA GLU A 55 -4.90 -3.55 -6.09
C GLU A 55 -5.92 -2.42 -6.19
N ILE A 56 -5.50 -1.20 -5.85
CA ILE A 56 -6.30 0.02 -6.01
C ILE A 56 -5.44 1.16 -6.55
N SER A 57 -6.04 2.07 -7.31
CA SER A 57 -5.37 3.31 -7.69
C SER A 57 -5.46 4.34 -6.59
N LEU A 58 -4.41 5.15 -6.40
CA LEU A 58 -4.46 6.28 -5.48
C LEU A 58 -5.55 7.30 -5.86
N ARG A 59 -5.92 7.36 -7.15
CA ARG A 59 -7.05 8.18 -7.63
C ARG A 59 -8.36 7.81 -6.93
N ASP A 60 -8.61 6.53 -6.73
CA ASP A 60 -9.90 6.07 -6.22
C ASP A 60 -10.05 6.34 -4.72
N LEU A 61 -8.92 6.43 -4.00
CA LEU A 61 -8.88 6.81 -2.58
C LEU A 61 -8.98 8.33 -2.38
N THR A 62 -8.20 9.13 -3.11
CA THR A 62 -8.14 10.58 -2.87
C THR A 62 -9.03 11.39 -3.79
N ASN A 63 -9.75 10.74 -4.72
CA ASN A 63 -10.51 11.36 -5.80
C ASN A 63 -9.70 12.35 -6.67
N GLU A 64 -8.37 12.26 -6.63
CA GLU A 64 -7.46 13.16 -7.35
C GLU A 64 -6.98 12.51 -8.66
N HIS A 65 -7.38 13.08 -9.79
CA HIS A 65 -7.08 12.53 -11.12
C HIS A 65 -5.59 12.57 -11.49
N SER A 66 -4.82 13.50 -10.90
CA SER A 66 -3.38 13.67 -11.16
C SER A 66 -2.56 12.46 -10.73
N LYS A 67 -3.04 11.68 -9.75
CA LYS A 67 -2.31 10.58 -9.11
C LYS A 67 -2.78 9.18 -9.52
N HIS A 68 -3.58 9.07 -10.58
CA HIS A 68 -4.05 7.77 -11.13
C HIS A 68 -2.92 6.79 -11.48
N MET A 69 -1.72 7.32 -11.65
CA MET A 69 -0.53 6.59 -12.04
C MET A 69 0.02 5.66 -10.95
N THR A 70 -0.31 5.93 -9.68
CA THR A 70 0.16 5.18 -8.52
C THR A 70 -0.85 4.10 -8.18
N ARG A 71 -0.38 2.86 -8.11
CA ARG A 71 -1.12 1.67 -7.69
C ARG A 71 -0.65 1.26 -6.30
N MET A 72 -1.58 0.83 -5.48
CA MET A 72 -1.34 0.40 -4.11
C MET A 72 -1.78 -1.04 -3.94
N TYR A 73 -1.06 -1.78 -3.11
CA TYR A 73 -1.32 -3.18 -2.82
C TYR A 73 -1.68 -3.33 -1.34
N PHE A 74 -2.87 -3.85 -1.10
CA PHE A 74 -3.41 -4.11 0.23
C PHE A 74 -3.59 -5.60 0.43
N LYS A 75 -3.06 -6.14 1.52
CA LYS A 75 -3.22 -7.55 1.90
C LYS A 75 -4.29 -7.65 2.98
N VAL A 76 -5.28 -8.51 2.78
CA VAL A 76 -6.29 -8.80 3.81
C VAL A 76 -5.62 -9.50 4.99
N ASP A 77 -5.82 -8.97 6.19
CA ASP A 77 -5.24 -9.48 7.44
C ASP A 77 -6.31 -10.10 8.34
N GLY A 78 -7.43 -9.39 8.53
CA GLY A 78 -8.54 -9.83 9.35
C GLY A 78 -9.88 -9.77 8.61
N VAL A 79 -10.84 -10.55 9.10
CA VAL A 79 -12.24 -10.51 8.65
C VAL A 79 -13.12 -10.39 9.89
N SER A 80 -13.94 -9.35 9.93
CA SER A 80 -14.95 -9.11 10.96
C SER A 80 -16.34 -9.13 10.31
N GLY A 81 -17.09 -10.21 10.52
CA GLY A 81 -18.36 -10.43 9.82
C GLY A 81 -18.16 -10.48 8.31
N ASN A 82 -18.79 -9.54 7.58
CA ASN A 82 -18.65 -9.40 6.13
C ASN A 82 -17.56 -8.39 5.73
N ASN A 83 -16.92 -7.74 6.70
CA ASN A 83 -15.94 -6.68 6.46
C ASN A 83 -14.53 -7.25 6.61
N ALA A 84 -13.70 -7.12 5.58
CA ALA A 84 -12.31 -7.53 5.60
C ALA A 84 -11.41 -6.31 5.81
N THR A 85 -10.58 -6.35 6.86
CA THR A 85 -9.56 -5.33 7.12
C THR A 85 -8.28 -5.69 6.38
N SER A 86 -7.62 -4.68 5.81
CA SER A 86 -6.40 -4.88 5.04
C SER A 86 -5.22 -4.08 5.60
N GLN A 87 -4.01 -4.54 5.29
CA GLN A 87 -2.74 -3.91 5.60
C GLN A 87 -2.02 -3.50 4.32
N PHE A 88 -1.28 -2.39 4.37
CA PHE A 88 -0.49 -1.92 3.23
C PHE A 88 0.75 -2.79 3.02
N VAL A 89 0.91 -3.35 1.81
CA VAL A 89 2.05 -4.18 1.42
C VAL A 89 3.09 -3.36 0.63
N GLY A 90 2.63 -2.45 -0.21
CA GLY A 90 3.49 -1.71 -1.09
C GLY A 90 2.74 -0.86 -2.09
N HIS A 91 3.48 0.00 -2.78
CA HIS A 91 2.98 0.75 -3.92
C HIS A 91 3.86 0.49 -5.13
N ASP A 92 3.28 0.61 -6.30
CA ASP A 92 4.00 0.63 -7.57
C ASP A 92 3.45 1.75 -8.45
N THR A 93 4.34 2.39 -9.19
CA THR A 93 3.96 3.38 -10.18
C THR A 93 3.88 2.69 -11.54
N THR A 94 2.84 2.98 -12.32
CA THR A 94 2.67 2.29 -13.61
C THR A 94 3.89 2.44 -14.51
N ARG A 95 4.22 1.34 -15.18
CA ARG A 95 5.37 1.25 -16.08
C ARG A 95 5.33 2.30 -17.20
N GLU A 96 4.14 2.62 -17.70
CA GLU A 96 3.95 3.59 -18.78
C GLU A 96 4.41 4.99 -18.36
N TYR A 97 4.11 5.37 -17.13
CA TYR A 97 4.55 6.64 -16.58
C TYR A 97 6.06 6.73 -16.51
N LEU A 98 6.69 5.75 -15.87
CA LEU A 98 8.11 5.76 -15.61
C LEU A 98 8.89 5.81 -16.93
N LYS A 99 8.40 5.11 -17.96
CA LYS A 99 8.95 5.19 -19.31
C LYS A 99 8.74 6.56 -19.96
N SER A 100 7.58 7.18 -19.79
CA SER A 100 7.29 8.51 -20.34
C SER A 100 8.17 9.61 -19.75
N GLN A 101 8.59 9.46 -18.48
CA GLN A 101 9.44 10.43 -17.79
C GLN A 101 10.92 10.30 -18.21
N VAL A 102 11.40 9.08 -18.48
CA VAL A 102 12.78 8.82 -18.88
C VAL A 102 12.98 9.21 -20.35
N ARG A 103 13.70 10.33 -20.59
CA ARG A 103 14.02 10.83 -21.93
C ARG A 103 15.50 10.72 -22.25
N ARG A 104 15.83 10.73 -23.56
CA ARG A 104 17.22 10.74 -24.05
C ARG A 104 17.95 12.02 -23.61
N ARG A 105 19.28 11.95 -23.57
CA ARG A 105 20.20 13.06 -23.19
C ARG A 105 20.03 13.57 -21.74
N ARG A 106 19.33 12.83 -20.89
CA ARG A 106 19.21 13.05 -19.45
C ARG A 106 19.76 11.86 -18.69
N SER A 107 20.05 12.05 -17.40
CA SER A 107 20.51 10.98 -16.53
C SER A 107 19.39 10.52 -15.61
N LYS A 108 19.31 9.20 -15.45
CA LYS A 108 18.42 8.52 -14.53
C LYS A 108 19.26 8.04 -13.34
N ILE A 109 18.92 8.48 -12.14
CA ILE A 109 19.61 8.07 -10.91
C ILE A 109 18.61 7.30 -10.06
N ASN A 110 18.97 6.06 -9.74
CA ASN A 110 18.15 5.18 -8.90
C ASN A 110 18.84 5.01 -7.55
N ALA A 111 18.03 5.00 -6.49
CA ALA A 111 18.42 4.58 -5.15
C ALA A 111 17.46 3.49 -4.66
N ILE A 112 18.01 2.44 -4.06
CA ILE A 112 17.25 1.36 -3.44
C ILE A 112 17.68 1.35 -1.97
N VAL A 113 16.75 1.67 -1.08
CA VAL A 113 17.06 1.88 0.33
C VAL A 113 16.17 0.98 1.15
N GLU A 114 16.78 0.17 2.00
CA GLU A 114 16.08 -0.56 3.06
C GLU A 114 16.12 0.27 4.32
N VAL A 115 14.95 0.49 4.92
CA VAL A 115 14.82 1.32 6.11
C VAL A 115 13.88 0.66 7.10
N ARG A 116 14.15 0.90 8.38
CA ARG A 116 13.27 0.52 9.47
C ARG A 116 12.55 1.76 9.98
N THR A 117 11.23 1.72 10.02
CA THR A 117 10.43 2.78 10.63
C THR A 117 10.48 2.68 12.16
N LYS A 118 9.98 3.71 12.84
CA LYS A 118 9.89 3.75 14.31
C LYS A 118 9.14 2.53 14.89
N ASP A 119 8.11 2.07 14.21
CA ASP A 119 7.27 0.94 14.64
C ASP A 119 7.86 -0.44 14.28
N GLY A 120 9.10 -0.47 13.80
CA GLY A 120 9.81 -1.71 13.49
C GLY A 120 9.45 -2.35 12.14
N PHE A 121 8.67 -1.68 11.28
CA PHE A 121 8.44 -2.16 9.91
C PHE A 121 9.71 -2.02 9.07
N LYS A 122 10.07 -3.07 8.34
CA LYS A 122 11.18 -3.02 7.38
C LYS A 122 10.62 -2.74 5.99
N VAL A 123 10.90 -1.55 5.46
CA VAL A 123 10.40 -1.09 4.15
C VAL A 123 11.57 -0.91 3.19
N ARG A 124 11.45 -1.44 1.99
CA ARG A 124 12.34 -1.14 0.86
C ARG A 124 11.72 -0.09 -0.02
N VAL A 125 12.37 1.06 -0.12
CA VAL A 125 11.94 2.19 -0.94
C VAL A 125 12.85 2.28 -2.16
N LYS A 126 12.24 2.36 -3.34
CA LYS A 126 12.95 2.57 -4.60
C LYS A 126 12.59 3.94 -5.15
N ALA A 127 13.58 4.82 -5.16
CA ALA A 127 13.44 6.20 -5.59
C ALA A 127 14.17 6.44 -6.91
N LEU A 128 13.61 7.35 -7.70
CA LEU A 128 14.04 7.74 -9.03
C LEU A 128 14.25 9.26 -9.06
N VAL A 129 15.43 9.69 -9.46
CA VAL A 129 15.73 11.09 -9.76
C VAL A 129 16.05 11.24 -11.23
N LEU A 130 15.38 12.20 -11.86
CA LEU A 130 15.59 12.59 -13.24
C LEU A 130 16.23 13.96 -13.29
N THR A 131 17.41 14.02 -13.91
CA THR A 131 18.15 15.26 -14.07
C THR A 131 17.66 16.04 -15.29
N ALA A 132 17.80 17.37 -15.28
CA ALA A 132 17.48 18.20 -16.44
C ALA A 132 18.51 18.04 -17.56
N VAL A 133 19.79 17.90 -17.18
CA VAL A 133 20.96 17.76 -18.06
C VAL A 133 21.67 16.43 -17.76
N ARG A 134 22.47 15.92 -18.70
CA ARG A 134 23.31 14.74 -18.47
C ARG A 134 24.30 15.01 -17.34
N ALA A 135 24.21 14.22 -16.27
CA ALA A 135 25.10 14.31 -15.12
C ALA A 135 26.39 13.50 -15.35
N ARG A 136 27.51 14.01 -14.81
CA ARG A 136 28.77 13.26 -14.66
C ARG A 136 28.65 12.24 -13.53
N ASP A 137 29.56 11.27 -13.47
CA ASP A 137 29.43 10.16 -12.54
C ASP A 137 29.58 10.58 -11.07
N HIS A 138 30.44 11.57 -10.75
CA HIS A 138 30.56 12.07 -9.37
C HIS A 138 29.23 12.63 -8.83
N HIS A 139 28.55 13.49 -9.60
CA HIS A 139 27.24 14.02 -9.24
C HIS A 139 26.18 12.93 -9.09
N LYS A 140 26.22 11.86 -9.90
CA LYS A 140 25.28 10.74 -9.75
C LYS A 140 25.46 10.04 -8.40
N THR A 141 26.70 9.87 -7.97
CA THR A 141 27.03 9.24 -6.68
C THR A 141 26.65 10.15 -5.52
N GLU A 142 26.95 11.44 -5.59
CA GLU A 142 26.55 12.44 -4.58
C GLU A 142 25.04 12.49 -4.38
N ILE A 143 24.26 12.58 -5.47
CA ILE A 143 22.80 12.57 -5.41
C ILE A 143 22.29 11.27 -4.80
N ARG A 144 22.87 10.11 -5.15
CA ARG A 144 22.45 8.83 -4.58
C ARG A 144 22.68 8.77 -3.07
N VAL A 145 23.85 9.20 -2.58
CA VAL A 145 24.16 9.24 -1.15
C VAL A 145 23.20 10.19 -0.42
N ARG A 146 22.93 11.37 -0.99
CA ARG A 146 22.00 12.34 -0.37
C ARG A 146 20.57 11.82 -0.32
N MET A 147 20.10 11.15 -1.38
CA MET A 147 18.78 10.49 -1.38
C MET A 147 18.69 9.45 -0.26
N GLU A 148 19.71 8.61 -0.10
CA GLU A 148 19.74 7.58 0.94
C GLU A 148 19.69 8.18 2.35
N GLN A 149 20.41 9.27 2.59
CA GLN A 149 20.38 9.98 3.87
C GLN A 149 18.98 10.50 4.20
N ILE A 150 18.34 11.23 3.27
CA ILE A 150 17.02 11.84 3.49
C ILE A 150 15.95 10.77 3.76
N ILE A 151 15.99 9.66 3.01
CA ILE A 151 15.03 8.57 3.21
C ILE A 151 15.25 7.90 4.58
N LYS A 152 16.51 7.72 5.00
CA LYS A 152 16.86 7.14 6.31
C LYS A 152 16.52 8.06 7.47
N GLU A 153 16.72 9.36 7.33
CA GLU A 153 16.37 10.37 8.34
C GLU A 153 14.86 10.39 8.56
N MET A 154 14.07 10.51 7.48
CA MET A 154 12.61 10.59 7.58
C MET A 154 11.99 9.34 8.20
N ALA A 155 12.44 8.15 7.80
CA ALA A 155 11.89 6.90 8.33
C ALA A 155 12.19 6.70 9.82
N LYS A 156 13.27 7.27 10.35
CA LYS A 156 13.58 7.21 11.79
C LYS A 156 12.66 8.12 12.61
N GLU A 157 12.26 9.24 12.02
CA GLU A 157 11.42 10.24 12.69
C GLU A 157 9.94 9.84 12.69
N THR A 158 9.43 9.38 11.54
CA THR A 158 7.99 9.15 11.34
C THR A 158 7.55 7.70 11.59
N PRO A 159 6.35 7.48 12.17
CA PRO A 159 5.71 6.17 12.20
C PRO A 159 5.35 5.70 10.77
N PHE A 160 5.04 4.42 10.63
CA PHE A 160 4.80 3.78 9.34
C PHE A 160 3.64 4.40 8.55
N ALA A 161 2.52 4.70 9.21
CA ALA A 161 1.35 5.30 8.56
C ALA A 161 1.69 6.66 7.93
N GLU A 162 2.32 7.55 8.70
CA GLU A 162 2.74 8.86 8.23
C GLU A 162 3.83 8.76 7.14
N PHE A 163 4.75 7.80 7.29
CA PHE A 163 5.80 7.56 6.30
C PHE A 163 5.22 7.15 4.94
N VAL A 164 4.24 6.25 4.93
CA VAL A 164 3.57 5.83 3.69
C VAL A 164 2.74 6.99 3.12
N HIS A 165 2.04 7.77 3.94
CA HIS A 165 1.31 8.95 3.48
C HIS A 165 2.25 9.99 2.85
N ALA A 166 3.38 10.31 3.50
CA ALA A 166 4.39 11.23 2.98
C ALA A 166 5.04 10.72 1.67
N MET A 167 5.13 9.40 1.49
CA MET A 167 5.61 8.77 0.28
C MET A 167 4.62 8.93 -0.88
N LEU A 168 3.33 8.67 -0.64
CA LEU A 168 2.28 8.70 -1.67
C LEU A 168 1.90 10.13 -2.07
N MET A 169 1.81 11.05 -1.11
CA MET A 169 1.48 12.45 -1.37
C MET A 169 2.66 13.26 -1.93
N GLY A 170 3.84 12.63 -2.07
CA GLY A 170 5.02 13.27 -2.65
C GLY A 170 5.78 14.20 -1.70
N GLY A 171 5.49 14.16 -0.40
CA GLY A 171 6.24 14.90 0.63
C GLY A 171 7.71 14.47 0.67
N LEU A 172 7.98 13.16 0.65
CA LEU A 172 9.35 12.63 0.60
C LEU A 172 10.05 13.01 -0.71
N GLY A 173 9.35 12.95 -1.85
CA GLY A 173 9.89 13.38 -3.15
C GLY A 173 10.25 14.88 -3.17
N SER A 174 9.43 15.71 -2.54
CA SER A 174 9.65 17.16 -2.45
C SER A 174 10.86 17.51 -1.60
N LYS A 175 11.06 16.84 -0.46
CA LYS A 175 12.27 17.04 0.37
C LYS A 175 13.55 16.65 -0.40
N ILE A 176 13.54 15.49 -1.07
CA ILE A 176 14.67 15.05 -1.90
C ILE A 176 14.95 16.05 -3.02
N TYR A 177 13.91 16.56 -3.69
CA TYR A 177 14.06 17.55 -4.76
C TYR A 177 14.69 18.85 -4.24
N GLY A 178 14.23 19.37 -3.09
CA GLY A 178 14.75 20.61 -2.50
C GLY A 178 16.24 20.56 -2.21
N ASP A 179 16.73 19.44 -1.66
CA ASP A 179 18.15 19.29 -1.33
C ASP A 179 19.01 18.95 -2.53
N CYS A 180 18.56 18.03 -3.40
CA CYS A 180 19.35 17.63 -4.55
C CYS A 180 19.42 18.74 -5.62
N LYS A 181 18.45 19.66 -5.67
CA LYS A 181 18.48 20.84 -6.55
C LYS A 181 19.65 21.77 -6.26
N LYS A 182 20.14 21.83 -5.01
CA LYS A 182 21.31 22.64 -4.63
C LYS A 182 22.60 22.12 -5.27
N MET A 183 22.68 20.81 -5.52
CA MET A 183 23.87 20.16 -6.09
C MET A 183 23.81 20.16 -7.63
N PHE A 184 22.66 19.77 -8.20
CA PHE A 184 22.51 19.62 -9.65
C PHE A 184 21.09 19.97 -10.10
N PRO A 185 20.90 20.55 -11.30
CA PRO A 185 19.58 20.83 -11.82
C PRO A 185 18.78 19.55 -12.08
N LEU A 186 17.73 19.36 -11.26
CA LEU A 186 16.79 18.25 -11.37
C LEU A 186 15.52 18.66 -12.13
N LYS A 187 14.90 17.67 -12.78
CA LYS A 187 13.59 17.84 -13.41
C LYS A 187 12.48 17.25 -12.57
N ARG A 188 12.68 16.04 -12.03
CA ARG A 188 11.66 15.34 -11.24
C ARG A 188 12.28 14.32 -10.29
N VAL A 189 11.63 14.13 -9.15
CA VAL A 189 11.93 13.06 -8.19
C VAL A 189 10.64 12.31 -7.93
N GLU A 190 10.71 11.00 -8.01
CA GLU A 190 9.56 10.13 -7.76
C GLU A 190 9.99 8.90 -6.99
N ILE A 191 9.08 8.40 -6.17
CA ILE A 191 9.23 7.11 -5.51
C ILE A 191 8.39 6.17 -6.34
N PHE A 192 9.05 5.25 -7.02
CA PHE A 192 8.37 4.45 -8.02
C PHE A 192 7.84 3.14 -7.45
N LYS A 193 8.48 2.62 -6.40
CA LYS A 193 8.05 1.38 -5.76
C LYS A 193 8.42 1.36 -4.28
N SER A 194 7.50 0.87 -3.45
CA SER A 194 7.82 0.43 -2.07
C SER A 194 7.38 -1.01 -1.85
N GLU A 195 8.18 -1.73 -1.07
CA GLU A 195 7.92 -3.12 -0.67
C GLU A 195 8.08 -3.20 0.84
N VAL A 196 7.05 -3.62 1.58
CA VAL A 196 7.18 -4.00 2.98
C VAL A 196 7.78 -5.41 3.02
N ILE A 197 8.96 -5.55 3.61
CA ILE A 197 9.68 -6.83 3.73
C ILE A 197 9.22 -7.55 4.99
N GLU A 198 9.22 -6.84 6.11
CA GLU A 198 8.83 -7.37 7.42
C GLU A 198 7.72 -6.49 7.95
N PHE A 199 6.57 -7.12 8.21
CA PHE A 199 5.52 -6.50 8.99
C PHE A 199 6.02 -6.44 10.43
N GLY A 200 6.22 -5.22 10.93
CA GLY A 200 6.53 -5.00 12.33
C GLY A 200 5.35 -5.45 13.19
N LYS A 201 5.59 -5.67 14.48
CA LYS A 201 4.48 -5.82 15.42
C LYS A 201 3.72 -4.51 15.36
N ALA A 202 2.43 -4.55 15.01
CA ALA A 202 1.58 -3.38 15.20
C ALA A 202 1.72 -3.01 16.68
N ALA A 203 2.40 -1.90 16.96
CA ALA A 203 2.21 -1.25 18.24
C ALA A 203 0.71 -1.00 18.29
N GLU A 204 0.05 -1.66 19.24
CA GLU A 204 -1.37 -1.50 19.52
C GLU A 204 -1.68 -0.02 19.42
N ALA A 205 -2.48 0.35 18.43
CA ALA A 205 -2.85 1.73 18.26
C ALA A 205 -3.68 2.10 19.49
N PRO A 206 -3.36 3.19 20.21
CA PRO A 206 -4.15 3.70 21.34
C PRO A 206 -5.50 4.30 20.89
N VAL A 207 -6.11 3.77 19.82
CA VAL A 207 -7.30 4.32 19.16
C VAL A 207 -8.58 3.79 19.81
N GLU A 208 -8.50 2.73 20.62
CA GLU A 208 -9.65 2.31 21.45
C GLU A 208 -9.88 3.24 22.66
N GLU A 209 -8.90 4.03 23.09
CA GLU A 209 -9.09 4.98 24.21
C GLU A 209 -9.66 6.33 23.75
N ALA A 210 -9.27 6.84 22.58
CA ALA A 210 -9.79 8.13 22.09
C ALA A 210 -11.27 8.07 21.65
N ALA A 211 -11.71 6.94 21.07
CA ALA A 211 -13.12 6.74 20.74
C ALA A 211 -13.98 6.46 21.98
N ALA A 212 -13.37 5.98 23.08
CA ALA A 212 -14.06 5.85 24.36
C ALA A 212 -14.18 7.20 25.09
N GLU A 213 -13.20 8.10 24.96
CA GLU A 213 -13.29 9.45 25.54
C GLU A 213 -14.33 10.34 24.85
N GLU A 214 -14.46 10.31 23.52
CA GLU A 214 -15.48 11.12 22.82
C GLU A 214 -16.93 10.65 23.14
N VAL A 215 -17.16 9.35 23.32
CA VAL A 215 -18.49 8.82 23.68
C VAL A 215 -18.84 9.11 25.15
N VAL A 216 -17.85 9.25 26.03
CA VAL A 216 -18.06 9.63 27.44
C VAL A 216 -18.31 11.14 27.58
N GLU A 217 -17.70 11.97 26.73
CA GLU A 217 -17.94 13.42 26.71
C GLU A 217 -19.34 13.75 26.14
N GLU A 218 -19.81 13.03 25.13
CA GLU A 218 -21.16 13.21 24.56
C GLU A 218 -22.27 12.76 25.53
N ALA A 219 -22.05 11.71 26.31
CA ALA A 219 -23.00 11.26 27.35
C ALA A 219 -23.05 12.19 28.59
N ALA A 220 -21.95 12.90 28.89
CA ALA A 220 -21.92 13.88 29.97
C ALA A 220 -22.66 15.19 29.61
N ALA A 221 -22.73 15.53 28.33
CA ALA A 221 -23.44 16.71 27.83
C ALA A 221 -24.98 16.53 27.83
N GLU A 222 -25.49 15.32 27.58
CA GLU A 222 -26.95 15.04 27.61
C GLU A 222 -27.56 14.96 29.02
N THR A 223 -26.75 14.88 30.09
CA THR A 223 -27.26 14.77 31.46
C THR A 223 -27.46 16.14 32.16
N GLN A 224 -27.19 17.26 31.46
CA GLN A 224 -27.31 18.62 32.00
C GLN A 224 -28.37 19.51 31.30
N GLU A 225 -29.23 18.96 30.44
CA GLU A 225 -30.48 19.62 29.98
C GLU A 225 -31.72 19.06 30.68
#